data_AF-A0A4Q8L8Z0-F1
#
_entry.id   AF-A0A4Q8L8Z0-F1
#
_cell.length_a   1.000
_cell.length_b   1.000
_cell.length_c   1.000
_cell.angle_alpha   90.00
_cell.angle_beta   90.00
_cell.angle_gamma   90.00
#
_symmetry.space_group_name_H-M   'P 1'
#
loop_
_entity.id
_entity.type
_entity.pdbx_description
1 polymer ?
#
loop_
_entity_poly.entity_id
_entity_poly.type
_entity_poly.pdbx_seq_one_letter_code
_entity_poly.pdbx_strand_id
1 'polypeptide(L)'
;MDKEEAWGMEIAQKRNSNRIRYVFEDDKLRYAIADGSGRREFSVRYDQISREMQSLEERSTWFRNAGALWLLLGLVLTTLDWSKFGRLDMSIWVPIGVICLSIYWLRVTRFLIFPSEQGNLLVIDNVDGKRIVEELFRRRADYLRREYGVVRAGDTPDHLRGRLRWLHEEGALDERQLSERLEEVESLEARLQSATPLPPAGGVLH
;
A
#
# COMPACT_ATOMS: atom_id res chain seq x y z
N MET A 1 13.22 -23.80 -12.78
CA MET A 1 13.23 -22.52 -12.04
C MET A 1 12.02 -22.57 -11.16
N ASP A 2 12.28 -22.99 -9.94
CA ASP A 2 11.47 -23.96 -9.22
C ASP A 2 10.29 -23.31 -8.49
N LYS A 3 9.15 -24.01 -8.50
CA LYS A 3 7.90 -23.65 -7.81
C LYS A 3 7.76 -24.43 -6.51
N GLU A 4 8.82 -24.48 -5.72
CA GLU A 4 8.87 -25.08 -4.39
C GLU A 4 9.90 -24.19 -3.65
N GLU A 5 9.62 -23.44 -2.60
CA GLU A 5 8.66 -23.54 -1.50
C GLU A 5 8.21 -22.10 -1.15
N ALA A 6 6.91 -21.85 -1.05
CA ALA A 6 6.42 -20.62 -0.44
C ALA A 6 5.50 -21.03 0.71
N TRP A 7 6.07 -21.17 1.91
CA TRP A 7 5.31 -21.19 3.17
C TRP A 7 4.77 -19.77 3.46
N GLY A 8 4.03 -19.22 2.50
CA GLY A 8 3.56 -17.85 2.51
C GLY A 8 2.20 -17.74 1.86
N MET A 9 1.40 -16.80 2.33
CA MET A 9 0.08 -16.55 1.75
C MET A 9 0.26 -15.83 0.41
N GLU A 10 -0.25 -16.41 -0.69
CA GLU A 10 -0.26 -15.75 -1.99
C GLU A 10 -1.63 -15.08 -2.25
N ILE A 11 -1.60 -13.83 -2.67
CA ILE A 11 -2.77 -13.13 -3.23
C ILE A 11 -2.38 -12.55 -4.59
N ALA A 12 -3.28 -12.62 -5.56
CA ALA A 12 -3.06 -12.08 -6.90
C ALA A 12 -4.22 -11.21 -7.36
N GLN A 13 -3.90 -10.12 -8.07
CA GLN A 13 -4.87 -9.22 -8.70
C GLN A 13 -4.65 -9.20 -10.21
N LYS A 14 -5.76 -9.15 -10.97
CA LYS A 14 -5.73 -8.96 -12.42
C LYS A 14 -6.73 -7.89 -12.83
N ARG A 15 -6.27 -6.90 -13.58
CA ARG A 15 -7.11 -5.85 -14.19
C ARG A 15 -6.51 -5.44 -15.53
N ASN A 16 -7.27 -5.62 -16.61
CA ASN A 16 -6.80 -5.39 -17.98
C ASN A 16 -5.48 -6.16 -18.24
N SER A 17 -4.42 -5.48 -18.68
CA SER A 17 -3.07 -6.02 -18.86
C SER A 17 -2.29 -6.18 -17.55
N ASN A 18 -2.70 -5.49 -16.48
CA ASN A 18 -1.99 -5.52 -15.20
C ASN A 18 -2.26 -6.82 -14.45
N ARG A 19 -1.18 -7.51 -14.10
CA ARG A 19 -1.18 -8.70 -13.27
C ARG A 19 -0.23 -8.46 -12.12
N ILE A 20 -0.74 -8.49 -10.90
CA ILE A 20 0.02 -8.23 -9.69
C ILE A 20 -0.07 -9.46 -8.77
N ARG A 21 1.06 -9.87 -8.20
CA ARG A 21 1.17 -10.98 -7.26
C ARG A 21 1.88 -10.50 -5.99
N TYR A 22 1.34 -10.93 -4.85
CA TYR A 22 1.86 -10.69 -3.52
C TYR A 22 2.07 -12.03 -2.84
N VAL A 23 3.28 -12.30 -2.37
CA VAL A 23 3.60 -13.47 -1.54
C VAL A 23 4.02 -12.96 -0.18
N PHE A 24 3.16 -13.13 0.81
CA PHE A 24 3.37 -12.71 2.18
C PHE A 24 4.14 -13.79 2.93
N GLU A 25 5.38 -13.49 3.25
CA GLU A 25 6.24 -14.33 4.11
C GLU A 25 6.23 -13.77 5.53
N ASP A 26 7.09 -14.29 6.39
CA ASP A 26 7.09 -13.91 7.81
C ASP A 26 7.79 -12.57 8.05
N ASP A 27 8.83 -12.26 7.27
CA ASP A 27 9.69 -11.08 7.40
C ASP A 27 9.62 -10.12 6.21
N LYS A 28 9.16 -10.61 5.05
CA LYS A 28 9.15 -9.85 3.80
C LYS A 28 7.92 -10.14 2.93
N LEU A 29 7.68 -9.22 2.02
CA LEU A 29 6.72 -9.35 0.94
C LEU A 29 7.48 -9.54 -0.38
N ARG A 30 7.20 -10.62 -1.12
CA ARG A 30 7.61 -10.70 -2.53
C ARG A 30 6.49 -10.12 -3.40
N TYR A 31 6.86 -9.16 -4.22
CA TYR A 31 5.96 -8.43 -5.10
C TYR A 31 6.38 -8.64 -6.55
N ALA A 32 5.42 -8.98 -7.40
CA ALA A 32 5.61 -9.04 -8.84
C ALA A 32 4.47 -8.34 -9.56
N ILE A 33 4.81 -7.45 -10.49
CA ILE A 33 3.85 -6.82 -11.41
C ILE A 33 4.29 -7.05 -12.85
N ALA A 34 3.33 -7.40 -13.70
CA ALA A 34 3.50 -7.44 -15.15
C ALA A 34 2.38 -6.63 -15.80
N ASP A 35 2.75 -5.74 -16.70
CA ASP A 35 1.86 -4.93 -17.50
C ASP A 35 2.26 -4.97 -18.99
N GLY A 36 1.64 -4.13 -19.82
CA GLY A 36 1.96 -4.06 -21.25
C GLY A 36 3.32 -3.43 -21.57
N SER A 37 3.98 -2.79 -20.60
CA SER A 37 5.26 -2.09 -20.73
C SER A 37 6.44 -2.90 -20.16
N GLY A 38 6.18 -3.84 -19.27
CA GLY A 38 7.23 -4.73 -18.75
C GLY A 38 6.80 -5.57 -17.54
N ARG A 39 7.79 -6.20 -16.93
CA ARG A 39 7.65 -6.95 -15.68
C ARG A 39 8.66 -6.45 -14.67
N ARG A 40 8.22 -6.29 -13.42
CA ARG A 40 9.06 -5.99 -12.27
C ARG A 40 8.77 -6.98 -11.16
N GLU A 41 9.81 -7.44 -10.49
CA GLU A 41 9.73 -8.34 -9.36
C GLU A 41 10.80 -7.95 -8.33
N PHE A 42 10.40 -7.82 -7.07
CA PHE A 42 11.32 -7.52 -5.97
C PHE A 42 10.76 -8.07 -4.66
N SER A 43 11.62 -8.17 -3.65
CA SER A 43 11.24 -8.51 -2.28
C SER A 43 11.58 -7.34 -1.37
N VAL A 44 10.69 -7.04 -0.43
CA VAL A 44 10.84 -5.91 0.49
C VAL A 44 10.50 -6.34 1.91
N ARG A 45 11.31 -5.92 2.89
CA ARG A 45 11.04 -6.19 4.31
C ARG A 45 9.91 -5.30 4.81
N TYR A 46 9.15 -5.77 5.79
CA TYR A 46 7.96 -5.04 6.25
C TYR A 46 8.27 -3.66 6.89
N ASP A 47 9.46 -3.49 7.48
CA ASP A 47 9.93 -2.20 8.02
C ASP A 47 10.24 -1.16 6.95
N GLN A 48 10.53 -1.59 5.72
CA GLN A 48 10.84 -0.73 4.58
C GLN A 48 9.60 -0.29 3.79
N ILE A 49 8.41 -0.78 4.17
CA ILE A 49 7.14 -0.40 3.56
C ILE A 49 6.58 0.77 4.37
N SER A 50 6.26 1.88 3.70
CA SER A 50 5.65 3.05 4.35
C SER A 50 4.22 2.74 4.82
N ARG A 51 3.83 3.33 5.95
CA ARG A 51 2.43 3.33 6.41
C ARG A 51 1.54 4.21 5.56
N GLU A 52 2.09 5.30 5.01
CA GLU A 52 1.34 6.25 4.19
C GLU A 52 1.02 5.66 2.82
N MET A 53 -0.25 5.80 2.42
CA MET A 53 -0.72 5.37 1.10
C MET A 53 -1.09 6.57 0.24
N GLN A 54 -0.76 6.49 -1.05
CA GLN A 54 -1.19 7.46 -2.05
C GLN A 54 -2.19 6.80 -2.99
N SER A 55 -3.21 7.54 -3.45
CA SER A 55 -4.17 7.03 -4.43
C SER A 55 -3.87 7.58 -5.82
N LEU A 56 -3.76 6.70 -6.81
CA LEU A 56 -3.65 7.03 -8.22
C LEU A 56 -4.88 6.56 -8.98
N GLU A 57 -5.56 7.47 -9.68
CA GLU A 57 -6.64 7.11 -10.58
C GLU A 57 -6.12 6.95 -12.00
N GLU A 58 -6.21 5.75 -12.55
CA GLU A 58 -5.88 5.47 -13.95
C GLU A 58 -7.16 5.32 -14.78
N ARG A 59 -7.22 6.02 -15.91
CA ARG A 59 -8.29 5.92 -16.89
C ARG A 59 -7.75 5.36 -18.20
N SER A 60 -8.50 4.45 -18.80
CA SER A 60 -8.10 3.83 -20.07
C SER A 60 -8.20 4.83 -21.24
N THR A 61 -7.05 5.32 -21.72
CA THR A 61 -6.98 6.24 -22.87
C THR A 61 -7.52 5.63 -24.18
N TRP A 62 -7.52 4.30 -24.30
CA TRP A 62 -8.05 3.61 -25.48
C TRP A 62 -9.52 3.93 -25.76
N PHE A 63 -10.40 3.82 -24.75
CA PHE A 63 -11.83 4.12 -24.90
C PHE A 63 -12.08 5.60 -25.23
N ARG A 64 -11.25 6.51 -24.70
CA ARG A 64 -11.29 7.93 -25.06
C ARG A 64 -10.97 8.13 -26.54
N ASN A 65 -9.88 7.54 -27.02
CA ASN A 65 -9.42 7.70 -28.40
C ASN A 65 -10.37 7.00 -29.39
N ALA A 66 -10.79 5.78 -29.08
CA ALA A 66 -11.75 5.03 -29.90
C ALA A 66 -13.13 5.73 -29.93
N GLY A 67 -13.63 6.18 -28.78
CA GLY A 67 -14.90 6.91 -28.71
C GLY A 67 -14.88 8.22 -29.50
N ALA A 68 -13.79 9.00 -29.40
CA ALA A 68 -13.62 10.22 -30.19
C ALA A 68 -13.55 9.93 -31.70
N LEU A 69 -12.82 8.89 -32.10
CA LEU A 69 -12.72 8.47 -33.50
C LEU A 69 -14.08 8.12 -34.09
N TRP A 70 -14.85 7.27 -33.41
CA TRP A 70 -16.16 6.82 -33.89
C TRP A 70 -17.20 7.93 -33.91
N LEU A 71 -17.16 8.83 -32.93
CA LEU A 71 -18.02 10.03 -32.93
C LEU A 71 -17.70 10.94 -34.11
N LEU A 72 -16.42 11.24 -34.35
CA LEU A 72 -16.00 12.10 -35.45
C LEU A 72 -16.38 11.49 -36.79
N LEU A 73 -16.11 10.20 -36.99
CA LEU A 73 -16.50 9.47 -38.19
C LEU A 73 -18.02 9.50 -38.40
N GLY A 74 -18.80 9.20 -37.36
CA GLY A 74 -20.25 9.22 -37.42
C GLY A 74 -20.80 10.61 -37.75
N LEU A 75 -20.20 11.68 -37.20
CA LEU A 75 -20.59 13.05 -37.49
C LEU A 75 -20.31 13.42 -38.95
N VAL A 76 -19.13 13.08 -39.48
CA VAL A 76 -18.76 13.34 -40.88
C VAL A 76 -19.67 12.61 -41.85
N LEU A 77 -20.00 11.34 -41.58
CA LEU A 77 -20.93 10.59 -42.43
C LEU A 77 -22.34 11.20 -42.39
N THR A 78 -22.81 11.59 -41.20
CA THR A 78 -24.13 12.21 -41.03
C THR A 78 -24.23 13.56 -41.76
N THR A 79 -23.18 14.39 -41.73
CA THR A 79 -23.18 15.68 -42.46
C THR A 79 -23.11 15.50 -43.98
N LEU A 80 -22.35 14.52 -44.46
CA LEU A 80 -22.30 14.17 -45.88
C LEU A 80 -23.65 13.66 -46.40
N ASP A 81 -24.32 12.79 -45.64
CA ASP A 81 -25.64 12.27 -46.00
C ASP A 81 -26.70 13.37 -45.98
N TRP A 82 -26.66 14.27 -44.99
CA TRP A 82 -27.55 15.43 -44.95
C TRP A 82 -27.33 16.35 -46.16
N SER A 83 -26.08 16.64 -46.53
CA SER A 83 -25.74 17.47 -47.68
C SER A 83 -26.11 16.84 -49.03
N LYS A 84 -26.09 15.51 -49.14
CA LYS A 84 -26.34 14.79 -50.41
C LYS A 84 -27.81 14.41 -50.61
N PHE A 85 -28.50 14.03 -49.54
CA PHE A 85 -29.82 13.43 -49.63
C PHE A 85 -30.90 14.19 -48.84
N GLY A 86 -30.52 15.22 -48.07
CA GLY A 86 -31.46 16.01 -47.26
C GLY A 86 -32.11 15.24 -46.11
N ARG A 87 -31.66 13.99 -45.86
CA ARG A 87 -32.18 13.11 -44.81
C ARG A 87 -31.20 13.10 -43.64
N LEU A 88 -31.74 13.24 -42.43
CA LEU A 88 -31.01 13.13 -41.17
C LEU A 88 -31.07 11.68 -40.69
N ASP A 89 -30.46 10.76 -41.45
CA ASP A 89 -30.24 9.40 -40.98
C ASP A 89 -28.95 9.40 -40.14
N MET A 90 -29.12 9.32 -38.82
CA MET A 90 -28.01 9.36 -37.87
C MET A 90 -27.13 8.12 -38.04
N SER A 91 -25.85 8.33 -38.33
CA SER A 91 -24.92 7.24 -38.58
C SER A 91 -24.78 6.31 -37.35
N ILE A 92 -24.78 4.99 -37.58
CA ILE A 92 -24.60 3.96 -36.53
C ILE A 92 -23.30 4.14 -35.72
N TRP A 93 -22.31 4.84 -36.27
CA TRP A 93 -21.05 5.14 -35.59
C TRP A 93 -21.20 6.15 -34.45
N VAL A 94 -22.20 7.03 -34.50
CA VAL A 94 -22.45 8.01 -33.44
C VAL A 94 -22.82 7.34 -32.12
N PRO A 95 -23.84 6.46 -32.03
CA PRO A 95 -24.15 5.76 -30.78
C PRO A 95 -23.01 4.84 -30.32
N ILE A 96 -22.25 4.23 -31.24
CA ILE A 96 -21.06 3.44 -30.88
C ILE A 96 -20.01 4.31 -30.18
N GLY A 97 -19.71 5.49 -30.74
CA GLY A 97 -18.77 6.43 -30.14
C GLY A 97 -19.25 6.96 -28.77
N VAL A 98 -20.55 7.24 -28.63
CA VAL A 98 -21.16 7.60 -27.33
C VAL A 98 -20.96 6.47 -26.31
N ILE A 99 -21.28 5.22 -26.65
CA ILE A 99 -21.11 4.07 -25.75
C ILE A 99 -19.64 3.91 -25.33
N CYS A 100 -18.69 4.05 -26.26
CA CYS A 100 -17.26 3.99 -25.94
C CYS A 100 -16.84 5.08 -24.93
N LEU A 101 -17.31 6.32 -25.12
CA LEU A 101 -17.05 7.39 -24.17
C LEU A 101 -17.74 7.13 -22.82
N SER A 102 -18.99 6.67 -22.81
CA SER A 102 -19.68 6.30 -21.56
C SER A 102 -18.88 5.25 -20.78
N ILE A 103 -18.35 4.24 -21.45
CA ILE A 103 -17.47 3.23 -20.82
C ILE A 103 -16.18 3.88 -20.29
N TYR A 104 -15.57 4.83 -21.02
CA TYR A 104 -14.39 5.57 -20.55
C TYR A 104 -14.65 6.31 -19.22
N TRP A 105 -15.81 6.96 -19.11
CA TRP A 105 -16.18 7.69 -17.89
C TRP A 105 -16.48 6.76 -16.71
N LEU A 106 -17.05 5.58 -16.97
CA LEU A 106 -17.43 4.61 -15.95
C LEU A 106 -16.26 3.68 -15.52
N ARG A 107 -15.28 3.41 -16.40
CA ARG A 107 -14.14 2.53 -16.10
C ARG A 107 -12.91 3.29 -15.59
N VAL A 108 -13.04 3.85 -14.39
CA VAL A 108 -11.89 4.32 -13.61
C VAL A 108 -11.31 3.15 -12.81
N THR A 109 -9.99 2.96 -12.85
CA THR A 109 -9.30 2.01 -11.97
C THR A 109 -8.50 2.81 -10.96
N ARG A 110 -8.75 2.57 -9.67
CA ARG A 110 -8.02 3.21 -8.59
C ARG A 110 -6.92 2.26 -8.11
N PHE A 111 -5.71 2.79 -7.99
CA PHE A 111 -4.56 2.12 -7.42
C PHE A 111 -4.18 2.81 -6.12
N LEU A 112 -3.90 2.01 -5.10
CA LEU A 112 -3.23 2.42 -3.88
C LEU A 112 -1.74 2.16 -4.06
N ILE A 113 -0.93 3.16 -3.73
CA ILE A 113 0.52 3.14 -3.85
C ILE A 113 1.10 3.15 -2.44
N PHE A 114 1.90 2.13 -2.12
CA PHE A 114 2.68 2.07 -0.90
C PHE A 114 4.16 2.24 -1.26
N PRO A 115 4.76 3.39 -0.91
CA PRO A 115 6.19 3.60 -1.10
C PRO A 115 7.01 2.57 -0.33
N SER A 116 8.09 2.08 -0.95
CA SER A 116 9.09 1.27 -0.27
C SER A 116 10.49 1.53 -0.84
N GLU A 117 11.53 1.16 -0.12
CA GLU A 117 12.93 1.41 -0.52
C GLU A 117 13.30 0.76 -1.87
N GLN A 118 12.67 -0.37 -2.21
CA GLN A 118 12.91 -1.14 -3.44
C GLN A 118 12.01 -0.72 -4.60
N GLY A 119 11.02 0.13 -4.32
CA GLY A 119 10.07 0.65 -5.29
C GLY A 119 8.63 0.64 -4.78
N ASN A 120 7.74 1.24 -5.55
CA ASN A 120 6.35 1.37 -5.16
C ASN A 120 5.60 0.05 -5.30
N LEU A 121 4.91 -0.36 -4.23
CA LEU A 121 3.93 -1.43 -4.27
C LEU A 121 2.60 -0.83 -4.72
N LEU A 122 2.01 -1.40 -5.76
CA LEU A 122 0.70 -0.99 -6.26
C LEU A 122 -0.32 -2.01 -5.77
N VAL A 123 -1.50 -1.58 -5.35
CA VAL A 123 -2.66 -2.43 -5.03
C VAL A 123 -3.89 -1.85 -5.71
N ILE A 124 -4.68 -2.68 -6.38
CA ILE A 124 -5.92 -2.22 -7.01
C ILE A 124 -6.99 -2.09 -5.93
N ASP A 125 -7.64 -0.93 -5.83
CA ASP A 125 -8.73 -0.68 -4.89
C ASP A 125 -10.01 -1.42 -5.33
N ASN A 126 -10.07 -2.70 -4.97
CA ASN A 126 -11.22 -3.59 -5.14
C ASN A 126 -11.37 -4.48 -3.89
N VAL A 127 -12.29 -5.45 -3.93
CA VAL A 127 -12.52 -6.35 -2.79
C VAL A 127 -11.25 -7.12 -2.40
N ASP A 128 -10.51 -7.66 -3.37
CA ASP A 128 -9.23 -8.33 -3.12
C ASP A 128 -8.16 -7.36 -2.62
N GLY A 129 -8.20 -6.11 -3.07
CA GLY A 129 -7.29 -5.04 -2.67
C GLY A 129 -7.42 -4.71 -1.20
N LYS A 130 -8.66 -4.61 -0.70
CA LYS A 130 -8.91 -4.42 0.74
C LYS A 130 -8.29 -5.55 1.56
N ARG A 131 -8.44 -6.80 1.11
CA ARG A 131 -7.83 -7.98 1.75
C ARG A 131 -6.30 -7.92 1.73
N ILE A 132 -5.70 -7.50 0.61
CA ILE A 132 -4.24 -7.34 0.47
C ILE A 132 -3.72 -6.28 1.44
N VAL A 133 -4.41 -5.13 1.52
CA VAL A 133 -4.03 -4.03 2.40
C VAL A 133 -4.15 -4.43 3.87
N GLU A 134 -5.24 -5.11 4.25
CA GLU A 134 -5.43 -5.62 5.60
C GLU A 134 -4.35 -6.64 5.98
N GLU A 135 -4.06 -7.60 5.09
CA GLU A 135 -2.99 -8.59 5.31
C GLU A 135 -1.61 -7.93 5.42
N LEU A 136 -1.32 -6.96 4.55
CA LEU A 136 -0.08 -6.20 4.54
C LEU A 136 0.16 -5.48 5.86
N PHE A 137 -0.83 -4.71 6.32
CA PHE A 137 -0.71 -3.97 7.57
C PHE A 137 -0.70 -4.87 8.79
N ARG A 138 -1.45 -5.97 8.78
CA ARG A 138 -1.39 -6.97 9.86
C ARG A 138 0.01 -7.57 9.97
N ARG A 139 0.55 -8.10 8.86
CA ARG A 139 1.89 -8.71 8.82
C ARG A 139 2.99 -7.72 9.19
N ARG A 140 2.86 -6.48 8.72
CA ARG A 140 3.77 -5.39 9.07
C ARG A 140 3.74 -5.06 10.56
N ALA A 141 2.56 -4.89 11.14
CA ALA A 141 2.41 -4.64 12.57
C ALA A 141 3.00 -5.80 13.40
N ASP A 142 2.73 -7.04 13.01
CA ASP A 142 3.28 -8.23 13.67
C ASP A 142 4.81 -8.25 13.60
N TYR A 143 5.37 -7.99 12.42
CA TYR A 143 6.81 -7.92 12.21
C TYR A 143 7.46 -6.83 13.05
N LEU A 144 6.92 -5.61 13.02
CA LEU A 144 7.45 -4.48 13.79
C LEU A 144 7.42 -4.75 15.29
N ARG A 145 6.33 -5.35 15.81
CA ARG A 145 6.24 -5.75 17.22
C ARG A 145 7.28 -6.79 17.60
N ARG A 146 7.52 -7.80 16.75
CA ARG A 146 8.54 -8.83 17.03
C ARG A 146 9.96 -8.27 17.01
N GLU A 147 10.26 -7.41 16.05
CA GLU A 147 11.63 -6.92 15.83
C GLU A 147 12.00 -5.75 16.76
N TYR A 148 11.07 -4.84 16.99
CA TYR A 148 11.32 -3.61 17.74
C TYR A 148 10.62 -3.59 19.11
N GLY A 149 9.63 -4.45 19.36
CA GLY A 149 8.93 -4.50 20.65
C GLY A 149 9.69 -5.20 21.79
N VAL A 150 10.93 -5.66 21.55
CA VAL A 150 11.77 -6.39 22.51
C VAL A 150 12.80 -5.45 23.15
N VAL A 151 13.01 -5.59 24.47
CA VAL A 151 14.05 -4.88 25.23
C VAL A 151 15.41 -5.53 24.96
N ARG A 152 16.39 -4.74 24.50
CA ARG A 152 17.75 -5.20 24.21
C ARG A 152 18.71 -4.82 25.33
N ALA A 153 19.78 -5.61 25.49
CA ALA A 153 20.84 -5.29 26.44
C ALA A 153 21.48 -3.94 26.08
N GLY A 154 21.44 -2.99 27.01
CA GLY A 154 21.93 -1.62 26.80
C GLY A 154 20.87 -0.61 26.36
N ASP A 155 19.60 -1.02 26.21
CA ASP A 155 18.50 -0.07 26.00
C ASP A 155 18.33 0.84 27.24
N THR A 156 18.37 2.15 27.04
CA THR A 156 17.98 3.11 28.07
C THR A 156 16.44 3.21 28.13
N PRO A 157 15.86 3.58 29.29
CA PRO A 157 14.42 3.81 29.39
C PRO A 157 13.89 4.78 28.33
N ASP A 158 14.64 5.85 28.02
CA ASP A 158 14.26 6.81 26.99
C ASP A 158 14.26 6.23 25.58
N HIS A 159 15.25 5.42 25.22
CA HIS A 159 15.27 4.74 23.93
C HIS A 159 14.08 3.79 23.78
N LEU A 160 13.70 3.11 24.86
CA LEU A 160 12.56 2.21 24.86
C LEU A 160 11.24 2.96 24.69
N ARG A 161 11.05 4.08 25.41
CA ARG A 161 9.88 4.97 25.23
C ARG A 161 9.77 5.48 23.78
N GLY A 162 10.88 5.97 23.22
CA GLY A 162 10.92 6.46 21.85
C GLY A 162 10.50 5.38 20.84
N ARG A 163 11.00 4.15 21.03
CA ARG A 163 10.65 3.01 20.18
C ARG A 163 9.18 2.60 20.31
N LEU A 164 8.63 2.61 21.53
CA LEU A 164 7.21 2.32 21.77
C LEU A 164 6.30 3.36 21.11
N ARG A 165 6.63 4.64 21.22
CA ARG A 165 5.91 5.73 20.53
C ARG A 165 5.97 5.57 19.02
N TRP A 166 7.15 5.30 18.46
CA TRP A 166 7.28 5.02 17.03
C TRP A 166 6.46 3.79 16.59
N LEU A 167 6.43 2.71 17.38
CA LEU A 167 5.58 1.54 17.08
C LEU A 167 4.09 1.88 17.06
N HIS A 168 3.62 2.79 17.92
CA HIS A 168 2.27 3.30 17.89
C HIS A 168 2.00 4.18 16.64
N GLU A 169 2.91 5.09 16.31
CA GLU A 169 2.87 5.90 15.09
C GLU A 169 2.89 5.06 13.81
N GLU A 170 3.48 3.87 13.86
CA GLU A 170 3.47 2.89 12.77
C GLU A 170 2.23 1.98 12.76
N GLY A 171 1.34 2.13 13.76
CA GLY A 171 0.12 1.34 13.90
C GLY A 171 0.35 -0.10 14.38
N ALA A 172 1.55 -0.39 14.88
CA ALA A 172 1.90 -1.69 15.43
C ALA A 172 1.41 -1.88 16.87
N LEU A 173 1.18 -0.79 17.61
CA LEU A 173 0.59 -0.79 18.95
C LEU A 173 -0.65 0.12 18.99
N ASP A 174 -1.71 -0.34 19.64
CA ASP A 174 -2.84 0.53 19.99
C ASP A 174 -2.53 1.40 21.23
N GLU A 175 -3.39 2.37 21.51
CA GLU A 175 -3.20 3.33 22.61
C GLU A 175 -3.12 2.65 23.98
N ARG A 176 -3.88 1.56 24.19
CA ARG A 176 -3.88 0.84 25.45
C ARG A 176 -2.56 0.10 25.63
N GLN A 177 -2.12 -0.62 24.60
CA GLN A 177 -0.87 -1.35 24.59
C GLN A 177 0.34 -0.41 24.75
N LEU A 178 0.27 0.78 24.16
CA LEU A 178 1.29 1.82 24.37
C LEU A 178 1.32 2.24 25.84
N SER A 179 0.16 2.60 26.40
CA SER A 179 0.05 3.06 27.78
C SER A 179 0.55 2.02 28.79
N GLU A 180 0.06 0.78 28.67
CA GLU A 180 0.44 -0.34 29.54
C GLU A 180 1.97 -0.57 29.51
N ARG A 181 2.59 -0.51 28.31
CA ARG A 181 4.04 -0.70 28.18
C ARG A 181 4.86 0.50 28.67
N LEU A 182 4.37 1.72 28.55
CA LEU A 182 5.06 2.90 29.08
C LEU A 182 5.10 2.87 30.62
N GLU A 183 4.00 2.45 31.27
CA GLU A 183 3.94 2.25 32.72
C GLU A 183 4.94 1.18 33.20
N GLU A 184 5.06 0.08 32.46
CA GLU A 184 6.07 -0.95 32.76
C GLU A 184 7.49 -0.37 32.75
N VAL A 185 7.82 0.47 31.77
CA VAL A 185 9.14 1.13 31.66
C VAL A 185 9.39 2.09 32.82
N GLU A 186 8.40 2.90 33.20
CA GLU A 186 8.49 3.81 34.34
C GLU A 186 8.69 3.04 35.65
N SER A 187 7.96 1.95 35.85
CA SER A 187 8.11 1.10 37.04
C SER A 187 9.50 0.47 37.14
N LEU A 188 10.07 0.06 36.01
CA LEU A 188 11.41 -0.52 35.94
C LEU A 188 12.47 0.52 36.28
N GLU A 189 12.35 1.73 35.73
CA GLU A 189 13.26 2.84 36.01
C GLU A 189 13.23 3.23 37.49
N ALA A 190 12.05 3.37 38.09
CA ALA A 190 11.91 3.67 39.52
C ALA A 190 12.58 2.62 40.40
N ARG A 191 12.45 1.33 40.04
CA ARG A 191 13.13 0.23 40.73
C ARG A 191 14.64 0.33 40.63
N LEU A 192 15.19 0.61 39.45
CA LEU A 192 16.64 0.78 39.23
C LEU A 192 17.20 1.96 40.04
N GLN A 193 16.47 3.08 40.10
CA GLN A 193 16.86 4.24 40.91
C GLN A 193 16.85 3.94 42.41
N SER A 194 15.85 3.19 42.90
CA SER A 194 15.77 2.79 44.33
C SER A 194 16.82 1.77 44.76
N ALA A 195 17.38 0.99 43.82
CA ALA A 195 18.37 -0.05 44.08
C ALA A 195 19.82 0.47 44.08
N THR A 196 20.05 1.72 43.66
CA THR A 196 21.39 2.33 43.65
C THR A 196 21.72 2.85 45.06
N PRO A 197 22.72 2.30 45.77
CA PRO A 197 23.04 2.75 47.12
C PRO A 197 23.64 4.16 47.08
N LEU A 198 23.20 5.02 48.01
CA LEU A 198 23.84 6.31 48.30
C LEU A 198 25.35 6.09 48.54
N PRO A 199 26.25 6.92 47.97
CA PRO A 199 27.66 6.85 48.30
C PRO A 199 27.82 7.05 49.82
N PRO A 200 28.73 6.30 50.49
CA PRO A 200 28.92 6.46 51.92
C PRO A 200 29.26 7.92 52.19
N ALA A 201 28.45 8.57 53.04
CA ALA A 201 28.68 9.93 53.49
C ALA A 201 30.12 10.00 54.00
N GLY A 202 30.99 10.67 53.24
CA GLY A 202 32.39 10.83 53.57
C GLY A 202 32.48 11.50 54.93
N GLY A 203 32.81 10.69 55.94
CA GLY A 203 33.09 11.16 57.28
C GLY A 203 34.24 12.13 57.23
N VAL A 204 33.96 13.37 57.60
CA VAL A 204 34.98 14.34 57.99
C VAL A 204 35.68 13.74 59.21
N LEU A 205 36.94 13.36 59.06
CA LEU A 205 37.83 13.15 60.19
C LEU A 205 38.91 14.22 60.13
N HIS A 206 38.92 14.98 61.22
CA HIS A 206 39.85 16.04 61.61
C HIS A 206 41.30 15.57 61.67
#